data_AF-A0AAW2NVL4-F1
#
_entry.id   AF-A0AAW2NVL4-F1
#
_cell.length_a   1.000
_cell.length_b   1.000
_cell.length_c   1.000
_cell.angle_alpha   90.00
_cell.angle_beta   90.00
_cell.angle_gamma   90.00
#
_symmetry.space_group_name_H-M   'P 1'
#
loop_
_entity.id
_entity.type
_entity.pdbx_description
1 polymer ?
#
loop_
_entity_poly.entity_id
_entity_poly.type
_entity_poly.pdbx_seq_one_letter_code
_entity_poly.pdbx_strand_id
1 'polypeptide(L)'
;MVEVAKIFPRHQQRKVISLNSSKGVCNYKRASSYDTRERCEVYLASVHDVAKVSPGVSDVPVVREFPDVFPDELPGLPPHREVDFEIETIPGAAPISIAPYRMAPSGLKELKKQLEELLDKGFIRPSISPWGALVLFVKKKNGSMRLCVDYRQLNRITIKNKYPLPRIDDLLDRLKSATVLFKIDLRSEYWQLRIEERSIPKIAFRTRYGHYEFVVMPFGLTNAPAAFMSLMNKTLQPFLDQFVIVFIDDILIYSNSREEHEQHLHKVLQILREKQLYAKFNKCEFWMEEIAFLGHVVLKEGVQPDPAKVKDIQEWSQLKMCRKFKVSWD
;
A
#
# COMPACT_ATOMS: atom_id res chain seq x y z
N MET A 1 18.57 18.13 4.24
CA MET A 1 19.40 17.47 5.28
C MET A 1 20.75 18.16 5.26
N VAL A 2 21.19 18.76 6.36
CA VAL A 2 22.56 19.31 6.46
C VAL A 2 23.27 18.49 7.54
N GLU A 3 24.21 17.65 7.14
CA GLU A 3 25.11 16.97 8.07
C GLU A 3 26.33 17.87 8.28
N VAL A 4 26.54 18.34 9.51
CA VAL A 4 27.73 19.11 9.88
C VAL A 4 28.54 18.27 10.86
N ALA A 5 29.60 17.63 10.37
CA ALA A 5 30.60 17.02 11.24
C ALA A 5 31.64 18.09 11.63
N LYS A 6 31.79 18.36 12.93
CA LYS A 6 32.86 19.22 13.45
C LYS A 6 33.63 18.50 14.56
N ILE A 7 34.95 18.57 14.48
CA ILE A 7 35.90 17.99 15.44
C ILE A 7 36.36 19.12 16.37
N PHE A 8 36.26 18.92 17.69
CA PHE A 8 36.69 19.93 18.67
C PHE A 8 37.76 19.37 19.64
N PRO A 9 38.86 20.10 19.87
CA PRO A 9 39.81 19.80 20.94
C PRO A 9 39.21 20.09 22.33
N ARG A 10 39.58 19.30 23.35
CA ARG A 10 39.02 19.38 24.72
C ARG A 10 39.11 20.75 25.42
N HIS A 11 40.01 21.64 24.97
CA HIS A 11 40.20 22.95 25.60
C HIS A 11 39.24 24.06 25.13
N GLN A 12 38.35 23.80 24.17
CA GLN A 12 37.28 24.74 23.76
C GLN A 12 35.89 24.22 24.16
N GLN A 13 35.54 24.29 25.44
CA GLN A 13 34.29 23.69 25.96
C GLN A 13 33.01 24.51 25.78
N ARG A 14 33.03 25.73 25.22
CA ARG A 14 31.80 26.50 24.97
C ARG A 14 31.87 27.30 23.67
N LYS A 15 31.42 26.70 22.58
CA LYS A 15 30.87 27.44 21.43
C LYS A 15 29.46 26.94 21.17
N VAL A 16 28.49 27.83 21.35
CA VAL A 16 27.09 27.62 20.98
C VAL A 16 27.03 27.52 19.45
N ILE A 17 26.52 26.40 18.93
CA ILE A 17 26.20 26.29 17.50
C ILE A 17 24.85 27.00 17.31
N SER A 18 24.86 28.26 16.87
CA SER A 18 23.63 28.93 16.46
C SER A 18 23.26 28.46 15.05
N LEU A 19 22.23 27.62 14.94
CA LEU A 19 21.58 27.32 13.67
C LEU A 19 20.47 28.35 13.46
N ASN A 20 20.58 29.16 12.41
CA ASN A 20 19.50 30.06 11.98
C ASN A 20 18.41 29.24 11.26
N SER A 21 17.62 28.47 12.01
CA SER A 21 16.38 27.90 11.48
C SER A 21 15.30 28.02 12.55
N SER A 22 14.19 28.69 12.21
CA SER A 22 13.17 29.12 13.16
C SER A 22 12.38 27.99 13.82
N LYS A 23 12.37 26.76 13.26
CA LYS A 23 11.80 25.55 13.89
C LYS A 23 12.47 24.27 13.33
N GLY A 24 13.25 23.55 14.13
CA GLY A 24 13.84 22.26 13.74
C GLY A 24 14.08 21.36 14.95
N VAL A 25 14.01 20.04 14.77
CA VAL A 25 14.40 19.07 15.81
C VAL A 25 15.87 18.69 15.55
N CYS A 26 16.73 19.02 16.52
CA CYS A 26 18.14 18.68 16.49
C CYS A 26 18.36 17.38 17.28
N ASN A 27 18.75 16.31 16.58
CA ASN A 27 19.23 15.10 17.23
C ASN A 27 20.75 15.11 17.20
N TYR A 28 21.41 14.94 18.34
CA TYR A 28 22.86 14.79 18.38
C TYR A 28 23.26 13.48 19.06
N LYS A 29 24.32 12.84 18.54
CA LYS A 29 24.98 11.69 19.15
C LYS A 29 26.43 12.04 19.40
N ARG A 30 26.88 11.78 20.63
CA ARG A 30 28.28 11.89 21.02
C ARG A 30 29.00 10.59 20.67
N ALA A 31 30.06 10.67 19.90
CA ALA A 31 30.95 9.56 19.60
C ALA A 31 32.38 9.92 20.07
N SER A 32 32.98 9.05 20.87
CA SER A 32 34.41 9.14 21.21
C SER A 32 35.16 8.19 20.27
N SER A 33 36.06 8.71 19.43
CA SER A 33 37.00 7.85 18.73
C SER A 33 38.20 7.58 19.64
N TYR A 34 38.68 6.34 19.61
CA TYR A 34 39.93 5.94 20.26
C TYR A 34 40.94 5.71 19.15
N ASP A 35 41.59 6.78 18.70
CA ASP A 35 42.82 6.66 17.92
C ASP A 35 43.92 7.50 18.56
N THR A 36 45.11 6.92 18.57
CA THR A 36 46.23 7.23 19.45
C THR A 36 46.92 8.53 19.08
N ARG A 37 46.61 9.61 19.83
CA ARG A 37 47.59 10.54 20.46
C ARG A 37 46.94 11.78 21.09
N GLU A 38 45.67 12.07 20.81
CA GLU A 38 44.86 13.06 21.56
C GLU A 38 43.39 12.60 21.65
N ARG A 39 42.78 12.67 22.86
CA ARG A 39 41.36 12.34 23.05
C ARG A 39 40.47 13.45 22.48
N CYS A 40 39.97 13.26 21.27
CA CYS A 40 38.98 14.14 20.64
C CYS A 40 37.55 13.63 20.88
N GLU A 41 36.63 14.54 21.19
CA GLU A 41 35.20 14.23 21.28
C GLU A 41 34.52 14.68 19.98
N VAL A 42 33.88 13.74 19.28
CA VAL A 42 33.17 14.00 18.03
C VAL A 42 31.68 14.01 18.29
N TYR A 43 31.00 15.04 17.79
CA TYR A 43 29.55 15.18 17.89
C TYR A 43 28.96 15.10 16.50
N LEU A 44 28.05 14.15 16.28
CA LEU A 44 27.25 14.05 15.06
C LEU A 44 25.89 14.66 15.35
N ALA A 45 25.52 15.76 14.67
CA ALA A 45 24.21 16.35 14.78
C ALA A 45 23.46 16.20 13.46
N SER A 46 22.27 15.58 13.50
CA SER A 46 21.33 15.58 12.39
C SER A 46 20.22 16.59 12.68
N VAL A 47 20.04 17.53 11.76
CA VAL A 47 18.95 18.50 11.81
C VAL A 47 17.88 18.03 10.83
N HIS A 48 16.72 17.68 11.37
CA HIS A 48 15.54 17.42 10.58
C HIS A 48 14.72 18.71 10.51
N ASP A 49 14.62 19.26 9.30
CA ASP A 49 13.71 20.34 9.02
C ASP A 49 12.28 19.79 9.05
N VAL A 50 11.48 20.26 10.01
CA VAL A 50 10.10 19.82 10.25
C VAL A 50 9.12 20.66 9.41
N ALA A 51 9.62 21.59 8.60
CA ALA A 51 8.81 22.53 7.82
C ALA A 51 8.57 22.13 6.35
N LYS A 52 8.75 20.86 5.95
CA LYS A 52 8.07 20.38 4.74
C LYS A 52 6.62 20.06 5.10
N VAL A 53 5.75 21.08 4.99
CA VAL A 53 4.31 20.84 4.87
C VAL A 53 4.16 19.89 3.68
N SER A 54 3.72 18.65 3.92
CA SER A 54 3.37 17.75 2.84
C SER A 54 2.29 18.45 2.02
N PRO A 55 2.43 18.54 0.69
CA PRO A 55 1.42 19.18 -0.14
C PRO A 55 0.06 18.53 0.15
N GLY A 56 -0.99 19.33 0.20
CA GLY A 56 -2.37 18.86 0.25
C GLY A 56 -2.95 18.71 -1.15
N VAL A 57 -4.17 18.17 -1.23
CA VAL A 57 -4.94 18.04 -2.49
C VAL A 57 -5.02 19.38 -3.23
N SER A 58 -5.21 20.48 -2.50
CA SER A 58 -5.34 21.83 -3.05
C SER A 58 -4.05 22.38 -3.67
N ASP A 59 -2.89 21.83 -3.32
CA ASP A 59 -1.58 22.34 -3.75
C ASP A 59 -1.12 21.75 -5.08
N VAL A 60 -1.76 20.68 -5.56
CA VAL A 60 -1.39 20.00 -6.79
C VAL A 60 -2.33 20.42 -7.92
N PRO A 61 -1.81 21.03 -9.01
CA PRO A 61 -2.60 21.37 -10.20
C PRO A 61 -3.36 20.14 -10.73
N VAL A 62 -4.54 20.36 -11.31
CA VAL A 62 -5.54 19.33 -11.68
C VAL A 62 -6.12 18.58 -10.49
N VAL A 63 -5.31 18.03 -9.57
CA VAL A 63 -5.80 17.26 -8.40
C VAL A 63 -6.73 18.07 -7.49
N ARG A 64 -6.48 19.38 -7.34
CA ARG A 64 -7.36 20.30 -6.62
C ARG A 64 -8.80 20.37 -7.17
N GLU A 65 -9.02 19.98 -8.41
CA GLU A 65 -10.35 19.91 -9.05
C GLU A 65 -11.09 18.60 -8.72
N PHE A 66 -10.40 17.63 -8.11
CA PHE A 66 -10.91 16.29 -7.77
C PHE A 66 -10.81 15.93 -6.27
N PRO A 67 -11.19 16.82 -5.33
CA PRO A 67 -11.08 16.50 -3.91
C PRO A 67 -11.93 15.30 -3.48
N ASP A 68 -13.03 15.04 -4.19
CA ASP A 68 -13.93 13.91 -4.02
C ASP A 68 -13.30 12.55 -4.38
N VAL A 69 -12.27 12.52 -5.23
CA VAL A 69 -11.49 11.31 -5.54
C VAL A 69 -10.50 10.98 -4.41
N PHE A 70 -10.16 11.95 -3.57
CA PHE A 70 -9.18 11.80 -2.49
C PHE A 70 -9.78 11.99 -1.09
N PRO A 71 -10.87 11.29 -0.72
CA PRO A 71 -11.49 11.47 0.58
C PRO A 71 -10.59 10.89 1.70
N ASP A 72 -10.75 11.43 2.91
CA ASP A 72 -10.05 10.90 4.10
C ASP A 72 -10.54 9.51 4.49
N GLU A 73 -11.83 9.23 4.27
CA GLU A 73 -12.49 7.95 4.46
C GLU A 73 -13.36 7.59 3.26
N LEU A 74 -13.57 6.29 3.02
CA LEU A 74 -14.47 5.85 1.95
C LEU A 74 -15.92 6.28 2.30
N PRO A 75 -16.68 6.85 1.35
CA PRO A 75 -18.00 7.43 1.62
C PRO A 75 -19.10 6.39 1.91
N GLY A 76 -18.78 5.10 1.85
CA GLY A 76 -19.69 4.01 2.14
C GLY A 76 -19.40 2.80 1.25
N LEU A 77 -20.45 2.03 0.95
CA LEU A 77 -20.35 0.90 0.05
C LEU A 77 -20.09 1.37 -1.38
N PRO A 78 -19.14 0.74 -2.10
CA PRO A 78 -18.93 1.01 -3.52
C PRO A 78 -20.20 0.67 -4.32
N PRO A 79 -20.38 1.21 -5.53
CA PRO A 79 -21.49 0.80 -6.40
C PRO A 79 -21.32 -0.67 -6.84
N HIS A 80 -22.43 -1.30 -7.23
CA HIS A 80 -22.35 -2.54 -8.03
C HIS A 80 -21.71 -2.21 -9.37
N ARG A 81 -20.84 -3.09 -9.85
CA ARG A 81 -20.14 -2.93 -11.13
C ARG A 81 -20.48 -4.07 -12.07
N GLU A 82 -20.05 -3.96 -13.32
CA GLU A 82 -20.25 -5.01 -14.33
C GLU A 82 -19.72 -6.39 -13.89
N VAL A 83 -18.71 -6.40 -13.00
CA VAL A 83 -18.20 -7.61 -12.36
C VAL A 83 -18.00 -7.32 -10.88
N ASP A 84 -18.81 -7.96 -10.04
CA ASP A 84 -18.56 -8.07 -8.60
C ASP A 84 -17.61 -9.25 -8.33
N PHE A 85 -17.00 -9.27 -7.14
CA PHE A 85 -16.06 -10.31 -6.76
C PHE A 85 -16.77 -11.64 -6.48
N GLU A 86 -16.50 -12.63 -7.31
CA GLU A 86 -17.01 -13.99 -7.16
C GLU A 86 -16.00 -14.91 -6.47
N ILE A 87 -16.51 -15.83 -5.64
CA ILE A 87 -15.75 -16.90 -5.01
C ILE A 87 -16.31 -18.24 -5.48
N GLU A 88 -15.76 -18.74 -6.56
CA GLU A 88 -16.07 -20.09 -7.05
C GLU A 88 -15.28 -21.12 -6.25
N THR A 89 -15.97 -22.10 -5.68
CA THR A 89 -15.35 -23.22 -4.94
C THR A 89 -15.45 -24.48 -5.78
N ILE A 90 -14.53 -25.44 -5.58
CA ILE A 90 -14.62 -26.75 -6.22
C ILE A 90 -16.02 -27.37 -6.01
N PRO A 91 -16.62 -27.99 -7.04
CA PRO A 91 -17.95 -28.59 -6.92
C PRO A 91 -18.03 -29.58 -5.75
N GLY A 92 -19.10 -29.48 -4.95
CA GLY A 92 -19.32 -30.35 -3.80
C GLY A 92 -18.52 -29.99 -2.53
N ALA A 93 -17.79 -28.86 -2.51
CA ALA A 93 -17.11 -28.41 -1.30
C ALA A 93 -18.09 -28.13 -0.15
N ALA A 94 -17.85 -28.75 1.00
CA ALA A 94 -18.60 -28.48 2.22
C ALA A 94 -18.20 -27.13 2.85
N PRO A 95 -19.12 -26.44 3.55
CA PRO A 95 -18.80 -25.23 4.29
C PRO A 95 -17.70 -25.46 5.34
N ILE A 96 -16.76 -24.51 5.41
CA ILE A 96 -15.69 -24.52 6.42
C ILE A 96 -16.11 -23.62 7.58
N SER A 97 -16.15 -24.18 8.81
CA SER A 97 -16.49 -23.45 10.03
C SER A 97 -15.46 -23.72 11.12
N ILE A 98 -14.76 -22.68 11.56
CA ILE A 98 -13.64 -22.74 12.50
C ILE A 98 -14.02 -21.99 13.78
N ALA A 99 -13.72 -22.60 14.93
CA ALA A 99 -13.96 -21.95 16.22
C ALA A 99 -13.04 -20.72 16.43
N PRO A 100 -13.54 -19.61 17.00
CA PRO A 100 -12.72 -18.46 17.33
C PRO A 100 -11.58 -18.79 18.32
N TYR A 101 -10.42 -18.16 18.14
CA TYR A 101 -9.34 -18.27 19.13
C TYR A 101 -9.67 -17.52 20.41
N ARG A 102 -9.06 -17.97 21.51
CA ARG A 102 -9.05 -17.21 22.76
C ARG A 102 -8.21 -15.94 22.56
N MET A 103 -8.78 -14.81 22.95
CA MET A 103 -8.11 -13.51 22.90
C MET A 103 -8.02 -12.93 24.31
N ALA A 104 -6.94 -12.20 24.59
CA ALA A 104 -6.80 -11.42 25.81
C ALA A 104 -7.85 -10.29 25.87
N PRO A 105 -8.17 -9.75 27.06
CA PRO A 105 -9.17 -8.69 27.20
C PRO A 105 -8.91 -7.46 26.31
N SER A 106 -7.65 -7.06 26.14
CA SER A 106 -7.27 -5.96 25.24
C SER A 106 -7.57 -6.26 23.77
N GLY A 107 -7.30 -7.49 23.31
CA GLY A 107 -7.65 -7.95 21.96
C GLY A 107 -9.15 -8.02 21.73
N LEU A 108 -9.92 -8.38 22.76
CA LEU A 108 -11.38 -8.40 22.69
C LEU A 108 -12.00 -7.00 22.62
N LYS A 109 -11.40 -6.01 23.29
CA LYS A 109 -11.81 -4.61 23.20
C LYS A 109 -11.56 -4.07 21.79
N GLU A 110 -10.38 -4.35 21.23
CA GLU A 110 -10.05 -3.94 19.86
C GLU A 110 -10.95 -4.64 18.82
N LEU A 111 -11.23 -5.92 19.01
CA LEU A 111 -12.15 -6.67 18.14
C LEU A 111 -13.52 -6.02 18.11
N LYS A 112 -14.08 -5.69 19.28
CA LYS A 112 -15.38 -5.05 19.35
C LYS A 112 -15.39 -3.71 18.62
N LYS A 113 -14.37 -2.87 18.85
CA LYS A 113 -14.20 -1.58 18.18
C LYS A 113 -14.17 -1.71 16.65
N GLN A 114 -13.31 -2.59 16.12
CA GLN A 114 -13.20 -2.76 14.66
C GLN A 114 -14.45 -3.39 14.03
N LEU A 115 -15.18 -4.24 14.78
CA LEU A 115 -16.48 -4.75 14.31
C LEU A 115 -17.53 -3.64 14.22
N GLU A 116 -17.63 -2.78 15.23
CA GLU A 116 -18.53 -1.62 15.23
C GLU A 116 -18.20 -0.70 14.04
N GLU A 117 -16.92 -0.35 13.83
CA GLU A 117 -16.49 0.46 12.69
C GLU A 117 -16.85 -0.16 11.32
N LEU A 118 -16.73 -1.48 11.18
CA LEU A 118 -17.07 -2.19 9.94
C LEU A 118 -18.59 -2.29 9.72
N LEU A 119 -19.37 -2.44 10.80
CA LEU A 119 -20.83 -2.45 10.77
C LEU A 119 -21.38 -1.07 10.43
N ASP A 120 -20.85 -0.01 11.05
CA ASP A 120 -21.26 1.38 10.80
C ASP A 120 -20.99 1.79 9.36
N LYS A 121 -19.88 1.30 8.77
CA LYS A 121 -19.55 1.48 7.35
C LYS A 121 -20.38 0.61 6.40
N GLY A 122 -21.16 -0.33 6.94
CA GLY A 122 -21.93 -1.31 6.18
C GLY A 122 -21.07 -2.35 5.47
N PHE A 123 -19.76 -2.43 5.76
CA PHE A 123 -18.85 -3.37 5.10
C PHE A 123 -19.05 -4.82 5.54
N ILE A 124 -19.61 -5.01 6.73
CA ILE A 124 -20.06 -6.30 7.23
C ILE A 124 -21.51 -6.23 7.67
N ARG A 125 -22.17 -7.40 7.72
CA ARG A 125 -23.49 -7.58 8.33
C ARG A 125 -23.53 -8.88 9.15
N PRO A 126 -24.46 -9.02 10.11
CA PRO A 126 -24.68 -10.29 10.80
C PRO A 126 -24.98 -11.42 9.81
N SER A 127 -24.43 -12.61 10.07
CA SER A 127 -24.54 -13.77 9.18
C SER A 127 -25.11 -14.99 9.91
N ILE A 128 -25.93 -15.74 9.19
CA ILE A 128 -26.39 -17.10 9.56
C ILE A 128 -25.73 -18.18 8.68
N SER A 129 -24.67 -17.82 7.96
CA SER A 129 -23.98 -18.71 7.03
C SER A 129 -23.46 -19.97 7.71
N PRO A 130 -23.47 -21.13 7.04
CA PRO A 130 -22.81 -22.33 7.54
C PRO A 130 -21.27 -22.23 7.46
N TRP A 131 -20.74 -21.28 6.70
CA TRP A 131 -19.30 -20.97 6.65
C TRP A 131 -18.90 -20.13 7.85
N GLY A 132 -17.63 -20.14 8.21
CA GLY A 132 -17.14 -19.36 9.34
C GLY A 132 -15.62 -19.40 9.44
N ALA A 133 -14.95 -18.46 8.79
CA ALA A 133 -13.53 -18.26 8.95
C ALA A 133 -13.19 -17.66 10.33
N LEU A 134 -11.94 -17.82 10.74
CA LEU A 134 -11.44 -17.33 12.03
C LEU A 134 -10.88 -15.90 11.89
N VAL A 135 -11.01 -15.08 12.93
CA VAL A 135 -10.36 -13.76 13.03
C VAL A 135 -9.03 -13.82 13.77
N LEU A 136 -8.04 -13.08 13.25
CA LEU A 136 -6.70 -12.89 13.79
C LEU A 136 -6.32 -11.40 13.80
N PHE A 137 -5.37 -11.02 14.65
CA PHE A 137 -4.78 -9.69 14.64
C PHE A 137 -3.34 -9.70 14.17
N VAL A 138 -3.01 -8.76 13.27
CA VAL A 138 -1.64 -8.48 12.85
C VAL A 138 -1.25 -7.09 13.35
N LYS A 139 -0.07 -6.97 13.97
CA LYS A 139 0.48 -5.68 14.40
C LYS A 139 1.01 -4.90 13.20
N LYS A 140 0.55 -3.67 13.01
CA LYS A 140 1.13 -2.72 12.07
C LYS A 140 2.45 -2.17 12.62
N LYS A 141 3.27 -1.56 11.74
CA LYS A 141 4.54 -0.90 12.11
C LYS A 141 4.36 0.17 13.20
N ASN A 142 3.22 0.86 13.20
CA ASN A 142 2.87 1.88 14.19
C ASN A 142 2.30 1.31 15.51
N GLY A 143 2.33 -0.01 15.72
CA GLY A 143 1.84 -0.69 16.93
C GLY A 143 0.33 -0.96 16.94
N SER A 144 -0.47 -0.34 16.06
CA SER A 144 -1.91 -0.62 15.97
C SER A 144 -2.19 -2.03 15.45
N MET A 145 -3.32 -2.61 15.83
CA MET A 145 -3.74 -3.94 15.38
C MET A 145 -4.63 -3.85 14.14
N ARG A 146 -4.47 -4.78 13.20
CA ARG A 146 -5.34 -4.95 12.03
C ARG A 146 -6.11 -6.25 12.17
N LEU A 147 -7.44 -6.18 12.14
CA LEU A 147 -8.30 -7.35 12.02
C LEU A 147 -8.06 -8.01 10.66
N CYS A 148 -7.70 -9.29 10.68
CA CYS A 148 -7.50 -10.12 9.51
C CYS A 148 -8.38 -11.36 9.63
N VAL A 149 -9.11 -11.71 8.59
CA VAL A 149 -9.83 -12.98 8.54
C VAL A 149 -8.97 -14.03 7.86
N ASP A 150 -8.85 -15.19 8.49
CA ASP A 150 -8.04 -16.31 8.01
C ASP A 150 -8.81 -17.15 6.99
N TYR A 151 -8.78 -16.68 5.73
CA TYR A 151 -9.38 -17.40 4.60
C TYR A 151 -8.50 -18.53 4.05
N ARG A 152 -7.41 -18.95 4.71
CA ARG A 152 -6.50 -19.97 4.16
C ARG A 152 -7.19 -21.28 3.78
N GLN A 153 -8.19 -21.71 4.54
CA GLN A 153 -8.94 -22.93 4.22
C GLN A 153 -9.90 -22.72 3.04
N LEU A 154 -10.63 -21.60 3.01
CA LEU A 154 -11.47 -21.21 1.87
C LEU A 154 -10.64 -21.13 0.58
N ASN A 155 -9.53 -20.42 0.63
CA ASN A 155 -8.59 -20.24 -0.47
C ASN A 155 -8.06 -21.56 -1.07
N ARG A 156 -7.98 -22.65 -0.30
CA ARG A 156 -7.54 -23.97 -0.81
C ARG A 156 -8.57 -24.64 -1.70
N ILE A 157 -9.84 -24.38 -1.46
CA ILE A 157 -10.97 -24.95 -2.19
C ILE A 157 -11.56 -23.98 -3.20
N THR A 158 -11.10 -22.72 -3.23
CA THR A 158 -11.44 -21.74 -4.26
C THR A 158 -10.75 -22.07 -5.58
N ILE A 159 -11.48 -22.05 -6.68
CA ILE A 159 -10.94 -22.19 -8.03
C ILE A 159 -10.10 -20.96 -8.33
N LYS A 160 -8.82 -21.16 -8.67
CA LYS A 160 -7.87 -20.06 -8.85
C LYS A 160 -8.09 -19.39 -10.19
N ASN A 161 -8.26 -18.07 -10.17
CA ASN A 161 -8.29 -17.27 -11.38
C ASN A 161 -6.86 -17.00 -11.87
N LYS A 162 -6.54 -17.46 -13.08
CA LYS A 162 -5.27 -17.17 -13.75
C LYS A 162 -5.41 -15.94 -14.65
N TYR A 163 -5.75 -14.81 -14.03
CA TYR A 163 -5.84 -13.55 -14.76
C TYR A 163 -4.44 -13.17 -15.29
N PRO A 164 -4.30 -12.80 -16.58
CA PRO A 164 -3.01 -12.45 -17.13
C PRO A 164 -2.52 -11.14 -16.50
N LEU A 165 -1.40 -11.22 -15.78
CA LEU A 165 -0.68 -10.03 -15.36
C LEU A 165 0.23 -9.57 -16.50
N PRO A 166 0.32 -8.26 -16.76
CA PRO A 166 1.25 -7.74 -17.75
C PRO A 166 2.69 -8.09 -17.35
N ARG A 167 3.54 -8.38 -18.34
CA ARG A 167 4.96 -8.62 -18.08
C ARG A 167 5.63 -7.31 -17.69
N ILE A 168 6.51 -7.38 -16.71
CA ILE A 168 7.20 -6.20 -16.17
C ILE A 168 8.01 -5.51 -17.29
N ASP A 169 8.71 -6.28 -18.12
CA ASP A 169 9.50 -5.74 -19.23
C ASP A 169 8.65 -4.95 -20.22
N ASP A 170 7.46 -5.45 -20.57
CA ASP A 170 6.51 -4.77 -21.47
C ASP A 170 6.03 -3.44 -20.87
N LEU A 171 5.84 -3.39 -19.54
CA LEU A 171 5.48 -2.16 -18.84
C LEU A 171 6.63 -1.16 -18.82
N LEU A 172 7.85 -1.63 -18.55
CA LEU A 172 9.05 -0.80 -18.48
C LEU A 172 9.44 -0.21 -19.84
N ASP A 173 9.29 -0.98 -20.93
CA ASP A 173 9.59 -0.53 -22.29
C ASP A 173 8.79 0.71 -22.68
N ARG A 174 7.55 0.83 -22.18
CA ARG A 174 6.68 1.97 -22.44
C ARG A 174 7.08 3.23 -21.71
N LEU A 175 7.81 3.09 -20.61
CA LEU A 175 8.25 4.22 -19.79
C LEU A 175 9.53 4.86 -20.35
N LYS A 176 10.23 4.22 -21.30
CA LYS A 176 11.53 4.67 -21.82
C LYS A 176 11.51 6.06 -22.46
N SER A 177 10.37 6.52 -22.98
CA SER A 177 10.24 7.86 -23.56
C SER A 177 9.64 8.90 -22.61
N ALA A 178 9.10 8.46 -21.48
CA ALA A 178 8.37 9.33 -20.58
C ALA A 178 9.32 10.29 -19.85
N THR A 179 8.91 11.56 -19.77
CA THR A 179 9.65 12.61 -19.05
C THR A 179 8.97 13.03 -17.76
N VAL A 180 7.67 12.72 -17.62
CA VAL A 180 6.86 13.06 -16.45
C VAL A 180 6.04 11.85 -16.02
N LEU A 181 6.12 11.52 -14.73
CA LEU A 181 5.46 10.36 -14.13
C LEU A 181 4.62 10.77 -12.92
N PHE A 182 3.41 10.20 -12.83
CA PHE A 182 2.51 10.29 -11.68
C PHE A 182 2.09 8.90 -11.25
N LYS A 183 2.19 8.63 -9.95
CA LYS A 183 1.72 7.39 -9.34
C LYS A 183 0.55 7.67 -8.43
N ILE A 184 -0.59 7.03 -8.71
CA ILE A 184 -1.78 7.08 -7.87
C ILE A 184 -1.90 5.74 -7.14
N ASP A 185 -1.91 5.78 -5.80
CA ASP A 185 -2.20 4.64 -4.91
C ASP A 185 -3.68 4.68 -4.53
N LEU A 186 -4.41 3.59 -4.82
CA LEU A 186 -5.82 3.51 -4.48
C LEU A 186 -6.03 3.31 -2.96
N ARG A 187 -6.94 4.09 -2.39
CA ARG A 187 -7.26 4.02 -0.96
C ARG A 187 -7.98 2.73 -0.67
N SER A 188 -7.43 1.90 0.21
CA SER A 188 -8.20 0.77 0.74
C SER A 188 -8.74 -0.13 -0.38
N GLU A 189 -7.94 -0.32 -1.45
CA GLU A 189 -8.29 -0.95 -2.74
C GLU A 189 -9.37 -2.03 -2.67
N TYR A 190 -9.18 -3.07 -1.84
CA TYR A 190 -10.11 -4.20 -1.80
C TYR A 190 -11.50 -3.85 -1.27
N TRP A 191 -11.61 -2.90 -0.34
CA TRP A 191 -12.90 -2.44 0.17
C TRP A 191 -13.74 -1.72 -0.89
N GLN A 192 -13.13 -1.33 -2.02
CA GLN A 192 -13.81 -0.63 -3.10
C GLN A 192 -14.48 -1.55 -4.12
N LEU A 193 -14.37 -2.89 -3.99
CA LEU A 193 -15.07 -3.86 -4.84
C LEU A 193 -16.13 -4.63 -4.03
N ARG A 194 -17.35 -4.77 -4.56
CA ARG A 194 -18.41 -5.56 -3.91
C ARG A 194 -18.16 -7.05 -4.08
N ILE A 195 -18.69 -7.82 -3.15
CA ILE A 195 -18.79 -9.28 -3.27
C ILE A 195 -20.13 -9.59 -3.94
N GLU A 196 -20.11 -10.53 -4.86
CA GLU A 196 -21.33 -11.05 -5.48
C GLU A 196 -22.21 -11.76 -4.43
N GLU A 197 -23.53 -11.54 -4.44
CA GLU A 197 -24.44 -11.97 -3.36
C GLU A 197 -24.34 -13.49 -3.05
N ARG A 198 -24.19 -14.35 -4.07
CA ARG A 198 -24.02 -15.80 -3.90
C ARG A 198 -22.71 -16.20 -3.23
N SER A 199 -21.72 -15.30 -3.22
CA SER A 199 -20.39 -15.51 -2.66
C SER A 199 -20.28 -14.95 -1.23
N ILE A 200 -21.16 -14.03 -0.82
CA ILE A 200 -21.16 -13.41 0.51
C ILE A 200 -21.15 -14.44 1.65
N PRO A 201 -22.00 -15.49 1.67
CA PRO A 201 -22.00 -16.45 2.77
C PRO A 201 -20.65 -17.15 2.94
N LYS A 202 -19.87 -17.36 1.87
CA LYS A 202 -18.60 -18.11 1.90
C LYS A 202 -17.50 -17.37 2.67
N ILE A 203 -17.61 -16.05 2.77
CA ILE A 203 -16.65 -15.19 3.49
C ILE A 203 -17.16 -14.78 4.87
N ALA A 204 -18.15 -15.50 5.40
CA ALA A 204 -18.56 -15.33 6.77
C ALA A 204 -17.41 -15.69 7.72
N PHE A 205 -17.32 -14.97 8.84
CA PHE A 205 -16.29 -15.12 9.84
C PHE A 205 -16.85 -15.05 11.26
N ARG A 206 -16.30 -15.89 12.14
CA ARG A 206 -16.77 -16.11 13.49
C ARG A 206 -15.94 -15.33 14.49
N THR A 207 -16.63 -14.70 15.43
CA THR A 207 -16.02 -13.97 16.54
C THR A 207 -16.65 -14.38 17.85
N ARG A 208 -16.10 -13.90 18.97
CA ARG A 208 -16.74 -14.05 20.29
C ARG A 208 -18.08 -13.30 20.38
N TYR A 209 -18.28 -12.26 19.58
CA TYR A 209 -19.44 -11.37 19.63
C TYR A 209 -20.49 -11.67 18.55
N GLY A 210 -20.36 -12.80 17.86
CA GLY A 210 -21.30 -13.21 16.81
C GLY A 210 -20.62 -13.60 15.52
N HIS A 211 -21.46 -13.78 14.53
CA HIS A 211 -21.11 -14.25 13.20
C HIS A 211 -21.44 -13.16 12.18
N TYR A 212 -20.47 -12.83 11.33
CA TYR A 212 -20.56 -11.70 10.40
C TYR A 212 -20.07 -12.12 9.03
N GLU A 213 -20.55 -11.45 7.99
CA GLU A 213 -20.09 -11.64 6.62
C GLU A 213 -19.78 -10.29 5.99
N PHE A 214 -18.74 -10.26 5.15
CA PHE A 214 -18.40 -9.06 4.39
C PHE A 214 -19.29 -8.93 3.15
N VAL A 215 -19.62 -7.69 2.78
CA VAL A 215 -20.33 -7.36 1.54
C VAL A 215 -19.42 -6.67 0.50
N VAL A 216 -18.21 -6.32 0.92
CA VAL A 216 -17.11 -5.79 0.10
C VAL A 216 -15.91 -6.71 0.22
N MET A 217 -15.02 -6.71 -0.78
CA MET A 217 -13.91 -7.65 -0.85
C MET A 217 -12.91 -7.45 0.31
N PRO A 218 -12.80 -8.40 1.26
CA PRO A 218 -11.83 -8.30 2.34
C PRO A 218 -10.44 -8.73 1.88
N PHE A 219 -9.43 -8.32 2.64
CA PHE A 219 -8.07 -8.83 2.49
C PHE A 219 -8.02 -10.36 2.73
N GLY A 220 -7.08 -11.02 2.04
CA GLY A 220 -6.72 -12.42 2.31
C GLY A 220 -7.39 -13.44 1.40
N LEU A 221 -8.22 -13.04 0.44
CA LEU A 221 -8.83 -13.92 -0.55
C LEU A 221 -7.88 -14.16 -1.74
N THR A 222 -7.79 -15.40 -2.23
CA THR A 222 -6.80 -15.79 -3.26
C THR A 222 -6.94 -15.04 -4.58
N ASN A 223 -8.16 -14.80 -5.05
CA ASN A 223 -8.38 -14.16 -6.36
C ASN A 223 -8.49 -12.63 -6.27
N ALA A 224 -8.34 -12.02 -5.09
CA ALA A 224 -8.54 -10.58 -4.91
C ALA A 224 -7.66 -9.71 -5.82
N PRO A 225 -6.34 -9.95 -5.96
CA PRO A 225 -5.50 -9.16 -6.87
C PRO A 225 -5.93 -9.31 -8.35
N ALA A 226 -6.31 -10.52 -8.76
CA ALA A 226 -6.76 -10.80 -10.13
C ALA A 226 -8.07 -10.08 -10.46
N ALA A 227 -9.02 -10.08 -9.54
CA ALA A 227 -10.28 -9.37 -9.73
C ALA A 227 -10.08 -7.85 -9.75
N PHE A 228 -9.21 -7.33 -8.89
CA PHE A 228 -8.89 -5.91 -8.85
C PHE A 228 -8.17 -5.46 -10.13
N MET A 229 -7.20 -6.24 -10.61
CA MET A 229 -6.58 -6.04 -11.92
C MET A 229 -7.61 -6.03 -13.05
N SER A 230 -8.56 -6.97 -13.05
CA SER A 230 -9.62 -6.98 -14.06
C SER A 230 -10.52 -5.75 -13.99
N LEU A 231 -10.83 -5.25 -12.79
CA LEU A 231 -11.60 -4.02 -12.61
C LEU A 231 -10.85 -2.82 -13.17
N MET A 232 -9.58 -2.68 -12.81
CA MET A 232 -8.75 -1.54 -13.22
C MET A 232 -8.49 -1.57 -14.73
N ASN A 233 -8.22 -2.74 -15.30
CA ASN A 233 -8.04 -2.88 -16.74
C ASN A 233 -9.30 -2.52 -17.52
N LYS A 234 -10.49 -2.90 -17.06
CA LYS A 234 -11.75 -2.48 -17.68
C LYS A 234 -12.01 -0.98 -17.52
N THR A 235 -11.72 -0.45 -16.33
CA THR A 235 -11.97 0.96 -16.00
C THR A 235 -11.09 1.90 -16.81
N LEU A 236 -9.80 1.57 -16.95
CA LEU A 236 -8.82 2.40 -17.63
C LEU A 236 -8.48 1.89 -19.03
N GLN A 237 -9.26 0.93 -19.56
CA GLN A 237 -9.08 0.35 -20.90
C GLN A 237 -8.83 1.40 -21.99
N PRO A 238 -9.55 2.55 -22.03
CA PRO A 238 -9.34 3.56 -23.06
C PRO A 238 -7.95 4.22 -23.03
N PHE A 239 -7.20 4.08 -21.95
CA PHE A 239 -5.91 4.74 -21.70
C PHE A 239 -4.75 3.76 -21.54
N LEU A 240 -5.05 2.47 -21.36
CA LEU A 240 -4.06 1.42 -21.40
C LEU A 240 -3.30 1.47 -22.73
N ASP A 241 -2.02 1.14 -22.67
CA ASP A 241 -1.12 1.10 -23.82
C ASP A 241 -0.84 2.47 -24.47
N GLN A 242 -1.37 3.56 -23.92
CA GLN A 242 -1.15 4.92 -24.41
C GLN A 242 -0.35 5.74 -23.40
N PHE A 243 -0.92 5.97 -22.22
CA PHE A 243 -0.31 6.83 -21.18
C PHE A 243 -0.59 6.35 -19.75
N VAL A 244 -1.19 5.16 -19.60
CA VAL A 244 -1.52 4.55 -18.30
C VAL A 244 -0.95 3.13 -18.24
N ILE A 245 -0.31 2.83 -17.12
CA ILE A 245 0.07 1.49 -16.67
C ILE A 245 -0.67 1.21 -15.36
N VAL A 246 -1.27 0.02 -15.28
CA VAL A 246 -1.94 -0.47 -14.08
C VAL A 246 -1.17 -1.68 -13.56
N PHE A 247 -0.87 -1.68 -12.26
CA PHE A 247 -0.36 -2.85 -11.58
C PHE A 247 -0.94 -2.96 -10.16
N ILE A 248 -1.88 -3.88 -10.00
CA ILE A 248 -2.66 -4.13 -8.78
C ILE A 248 -3.30 -2.83 -8.29
N ASP A 249 -2.81 -2.23 -7.21
CA ASP A 249 -3.28 -0.98 -6.60
C ASP A 249 -2.70 0.29 -7.21
N ASP A 250 -1.61 0.16 -7.97
CA ASP A 250 -0.85 1.28 -8.50
C ASP A 250 -1.31 1.63 -9.92
N ILE A 251 -1.70 2.90 -10.11
CA ILE A 251 -1.93 3.49 -11.43
C ILE A 251 -0.77 4.42 -11.72
N LEU A 252 0.03 4.09 -12.72
CA LEU A 252 1.11 4.92 -13.21
C LEU A 252 0.67 5.64 -14.48
N ILE A 253 0.74 6.96 -14.45
CA ILE A 253 0.47 7.84 -15.59
C ILE A 253 1.81 8.36 -16.08
N TYR A 254 2.04 8.33 -17.38
CA TYR A 254 3.30 8.74 -17.99
C TYR A 254 3.06 9.62 -19.23
N SER A 255 3.91 10.63 -19.46
CA SER A 255 3.77 11.54 -20.60
C SER A 255 5.11 12.15 -21.00
N ASN A 256 5.17 12.79 -22.18
CA ASN A 256 6.41 13.36 -22.72
C ASN A 256 6.55 14.87 -22.46
N SER A 257 5.50 15.52 -22.00
CA SER A 257 5.48 16.93 -21.59
C SER A 257 4.55 17.16 -20.40
N ARG A 258 4.73 18.29 -19.71
CA ARG A 258 3.91 18.66 -18.56
C ARG A 258 2.46 18.94 -18.97
N GLU A 259 2.27 19.64 -20.08
CA GLU A 259 0.96 20.05 -20.60
C GLU A 259 0.12 18.83 -20.99
N GLU A 260 0.73 17.87 -21.68
CA GLU A 260 0.11 16.58 -22.00
C GLU A 260 -0.22 15.79 -20.71
N HIS A 261 0.68 15.81 -19.74
CA HIS A 261 0.49 15.10 -18.48
C HIS A 261 -0.71 15.62 -17.68
N GLU A 262 -0.92 16.94 -17.65
CA GLU A 262 -2.10 17.53 -16.99
C GLU A 262 -3.40 17.06 -17.64
N GLN A 263 -3.43 16.94 -18.97
CA GLN A 263 -4.59 16.41 -19.70
C GLN A 263 -4.83 14.93 -19.41
N HIS A 264 -3.77 14.13 -19.38
CA HIS A 264 -3.83 12.70 -19.04
C HIS A 264 -4.32 12.47 -17.61
N LEU A 265 -3.78 13.24 -16.66
CA LEU A 265 -4.19 13.19 -15.27
C LEU A 265 -5.66 13.57 -15.11
N HIS A 266 -6.12 14.62 -15.78
CA HIS A 266 -7.52 15.03 -15.74
C HIS A 266 -8.45 13.90 -16.24
N LYS A 267 -8.10 13.25 -17.37
CA LYS A 267 -8.86 12.11 -17.91
C LYS A 267 -8.93 10.94 -16.93
N VAL A 268 -7.81 10.56 -16.31
CA VAL A 268 -7.76 9.45 -15.35
C VAL A 268 -8.58 9.77 -14.10
N LEU A 269 -8.40 10.95 -13.50
CA LEU A 269 -9.15 11.35 -12.31
C LEU A 269 -10.65 11.47 -12.58
N GLN A 270 -11.03 11.91 -13.78
CA GLN A 270 -12.43 11.95 -14.20
C GLN A 270 -13.04 10.55 -14.28
N ILE A 271 -12.34 9.56 -14.86
CA ILE A 271 -12.82 8.17 -14.84
C ILE A 271 -12.91 7.63 -13.41
N LEU A 272 -11.92 7.90 -12.55
CA LEU A 272 -11.95 7.45 -11.16
C LEU A 272 -13.16 8.03 -10.41
N ARG A 273 -13.46 9.32 -10.60
CA ARG A 273 -14.66 9.97 -10.09
C ARG A 273 -15.94 9.27 -10.58
N GLU A 274 -16.07 9.08 -11.89
CA GLU A 274 -17.25 8.45 -12.51
C GLU A 274 -17.48 7.02 -12.03
N LYS A 275 -16.40 6.25 -11.84
CA LYS A 275 -16.46 4.86 -11.35
C LYS A 275 -16.45 4.74 -9.83
N GLN A 276 -16.47 5.88 -9.13
CA GLN A 276 -16.41 5.98 -7.67
C GLN A 276 -15.26 5.14 -7.08
N LEU A 277 -14.07 5.35 -7.66
CA LEU A 277 -12.81 4.80 -7.18
C LEU A 277 -12.00 5.92 -6.53
N TYR A 278 -11.51 5.63 -5.32
CA TYR A 278 -10.92 6.62 -4.43
C TYR A 278 -9.44 6.34 -4.23
N ALA A 279 -8.64 7.41 -4.30
CA ALA A 279 -7.21 7.37 -4.14
C ALA A 279 -6.77 7.87 -2.76
N LYS A 280 -5.58 7.46 -2.34
CA LYS A 280 -4.97 7.87 -1.08
C LYS A 280 -3.89 8.90 -1.35
N PHE A 281 -4.26 10.16 -1.26
CA PHE A 281 -3.39 11.29 -1.64
C PHE A 281 -2.00 11.23 -1.00
N ASN A 282 -1.91 10.94 0.30
CA ASN A 282 -0.63 10.94 1.02
C ASN A 282 0.33 9.79 0.64
N LYS A 283 -0.09 8.90 -0.25
CA LYS A 283 0.74 7.86 -0.86
C LYS A 283 0.89 8.02 -2.37
N CYS A 284 0.20 8.97 -2.97
CA CYS A 284 0.39 9.29 -4.37
C CYS A 284 1.72 10.05 -4.51
N GLU A 285 2.40 9.83 -5.62
CA GLU A 285 3.68 10.46 -5.93
C GLU A 285 3.51 11.26 -7.22
N PHE A 286 3.84 12.54 -7.17
CA PHE A 286 3.50 13.54 -8.18
C PHE A 286 4.77 14.17 -8.76
N TRP A 287 4.74 14.47 -10.05
CA TRP A 287 5.79 15.16 -10.81
C TRP A 287 7.16 14.50 -10.66
N MET A 288 7.19 13.18 -10.83
CA MET A 288 8.43 12.42 -10.69
C MET A 288 9.20 12.39 -12.01
N GLU A 289 10.50 12.66 -11.92
CA GLU A 289 11.48 12.43 -12.99
C GLU A 289 12.07 11.01 -12.90
N GLU A 290 12.04 10.42 -11.71
CA GLU A 290 12.43 9.04 -11.45
C GLU A 290 11.38 8.34 -10.58
N ILE A 291 11.06 7.08 -10.87
CA ILE A 291 10.11 6.30 -10.06
C ILE A 291 10.64 4.90 -9.77
N ALA A 292 10.54 4.50 -8.50
CA ALA A 292 10.69 3.10 -8.12
C ALA A 292 9.40 2.34 -8.47
N PHE A 293 9.45 1.51 -9.52
CA PHE A 293 8.33 0.73 -10.01
C PHE A 293 8.74 -0.74 -10.20
N LEU A 294 8.01 -1.66 -9.56
CA LEU A 294 8.21 -3.12 -9.69
C LEU A 294 9.66 -3.61 -9.49
N GLY A 295 10.36 -3.02 -8.50
CA GLY A 295 11.74 -3.39 -8.17
C GLY A 295 12.81 -2.78 -9.10
N HIS A 296 12.41 -1.86 -9.97
CA HIS A 296 13.28 -1.09 -10.84
C HIS A 296 13.12 0.40 -10.52
N VAL A 297 14.15 1.19 -10.80
CA VAL A 297 14.06 2.65 -10.87
C VAL A 297 14.03 3.03 -12.35
N VAL A 298 12.97 3.70 -12.75
CA VAL A 298 12.79 4.23 -14.10
C VAL A 298 13.26 5.68 -14.09
N LEU A 299 14.23 5.98 -14.93
CA LEU A 299 14.82 7.30 -15.17
C LEU A 299 14.50 7.74 -16.60
N LYS A 300 14.71 9.02 -16.89
CA LYS A 300 14.68 9.56 -18.25
C LYS A 300 15.71 8.87 -19.16
N GLU A 301 16.87 8.51 -18.63
CA GLU A 301 17.97 7.90 -19.38
C GLU A 301 17.85 6.37 -19.53
N GLY A 302 16.89 5.74 -18.83
CA GLY A 302 16.67 4.30 -18.92
C GLY A 302 16.13 3.67 -17.63
N VAL A 303 16.14 2.34 -17.59
CA VAL A 303 15.66 1.56 -16.44
C VAL A 303 16.82 0.86 -15.76
N GLN A 304 16.92 0.98 -14.44
CA GLN A 304 17.92 0.31 -13.62
C GLN A 304 17.27 -0.52 -12.50
N PRO A 305 17.88 -1.61 -12.00
CA PRO A 305 17.40 -2.30 -10.82
C PRO A 305 17.39 -1.39 -9.58
N ASP A 306 16.39 -1.52 -8.70
CA ASP A 306 16.31 -0.75 -7.47
C ASP A 306 17.50 -1.05 -6.54
N PRO A 307 18.37 -0.07 -6.25
CA PRO A 307 19.56 -0.28 -5.41
C PRO A 307 19.21 -0.82 -4.01
N ALA A 308 18.05 -0.47 -3.45
CA ALA A 308 17.62 -0.99 -2.16
C ALA A 308 17.33 -2.50 -2.23
N LYS A 309 16.69 -2.95 -3.31
CA LYS A 309 16.42 -4.38 -3.55
C LYS A 309 17.68 -5.16 -3.84
N VAL A 310 18.61 -4.58 -4.61
CA VAL A 310 19.92 -5.18 -4.86
C VAL A 310 20.70 -5.33 -3.56
N LYS A 311 20.67 -4.31 -2.70
CA LYS A 311 21.31 -4.35 -1.38
C LYS A 311 20.73 -5.43 -0.47
N ASP A 312 19.41 -5.58 -0.42
CA ASP A 312 18.75 -6.65 0.34
C ASP A 312 19.24 -8.05 -0.09
N ILE A 313 19.52 -8.25 -1.38
CA ILE A 313 20.08 -9.51 -1.92
C ILE A 313 21.56 -9.64 -1.58
N GLN A 314 22.35 -8.58 -1.70
CA GLN A 314 23.79 -8.58 -1.40
C GLN A 314 24.09 -8.82 0.08
N GLU A 315 23.27 -8.24 0.96
CA GLU A 315 23.38 -8.39 2.42
C GLU A 315 22.68 -9.65 2.93
N TRP A 316 22.10 -10.45 2.03
CA TRP A 316 21.43 -11.69 2.39
C TRP A 316 22.44 -12.70 2.96
N SER A 317 22.38 -12.90 4.27
CA SER A 317 23.23 -13.86 4.97
C SER A 317 22.96 -15.30 4.52
N GLN A 318 24.01 -16.06 4.22
CA GLN A 318 23.90 -17.47 3.84
C GLN A 318 23.07 -18.24 4.87
N LEU A 319 21.96 -18.83 4.41
CA LEU A 319 21.04 -19.61 5.23
C LEU A 319 21.75 -20.85 5.77
N LYS A 320 21.91 -20.95 7.10
CA LYS A 320 22.55 -22.09 7.76
C LYS A 320 21.68 -23.36 7.86
N MET A 321 20.46 -23.36 7.31
CA MET A 321 19.62 -24.57 7.33
C MET A 321 18.56 -24.59 6.22
N CYS A 322 18.55 -25.68 5.44
CA CYS A 322 17.59 -25.93 4.37
C CYS A 322 16.17 -26.18 4.90
N ARG A 323 15.39 -25.12 5.17
CA ARG A 323 13.92 -25.23 5.16
C ARG A 323 13.41 -24.70 3.83
N LYS A 324 13.25 -25.65 2.88
CA LYS A 324 12.55 -25.55 1.58
C LYS A 324 12.62 -24.18 0.92
N PHE A 325 13.61 -24.01 0.02
CA PHE A 325 13.48 -23.09 -1.10
C PHE A 325 12.21 -23.45 -1.87
N LYS A 326 11.24 -22.53 -1.89
CA LYS A 326 10.18 -22.55 -2.89
C LYS A 326 10.39 -21.32 -3.75
N VAL A 327 11.29 -21.46 -4.71
CA VAL A 327 11.34 -20.55 -5.85
C VAL A 327 10.19 -20.99 -6.74
N SER A 328 9.06 -20.29 -6.68
CA SER A 328 8.04 -20.42 -7.72
C SER A 328 8.43 -19.46 -8.84
N TRP A 329 9.05 -20.01 -9.87
CA TRP A 329 8.86 -19.48 -11.21
C TRP A 329 7.57 -20.11 -11.76
N ASP A 330 6.83 -19.31 -12.53
CA ASP A 330 5.50 -19.52 -13.14
C ASP A 330 4.30 -18.88 -12.43
#